data_AF-A0A538L450-F1
#
_entry.id   AF-A0A538L450-F1
#
_cell.length_a   1.000
_cell.length_b   1.000
_cell.length_c   1.000
_cell.angle_alpha   90.00
_cell.angle_beta   90.00
_cell.angle_gamma   90.00
#
_symmetry.space_group_name_H-M   'P 1'
#
loop_
_entity.id
_entity.type
_entity.pdbx_description
1 polymer ?
#
loop_
_entity_poly.entity_id
_entity_poly.type
_entity_poly.pdbx_seq_one_letter_code
_entity_poly.pdbx_strand_id
1 'polypeptide(L)'
;MPTEDEEFLDAEARAAAEAEAEARAAREREQHEDVETRPIADAAIDLAAGARYTATGKRKTAVARVILKPGSGTYAINGEPLEGYFPRETLRRVIRQPLDSVGYDTRMDVVARMHGGGVAAQAEALRHGISRALIVADPHLRGELKRRGFLTRDPRVKERKKAGLKKARKRPQFSKR
;
A
#
# COMPACT_ATOMS: atom_id res chain seq x y z
N MET A 1 42.96 40.93 8.12
CA MET A 1 43.12 39.47 8.08
C MET A 1 42.29 38.95 9.23
N PRO A 2 41.18 38.22 8.98
CA PRO A 2 40.44 37.55 10.05
C PRO A 2 41.36 36.52 10.71
N THR A 3 41.36 36.44 12.04
CA THR A 3 42.17 35.52 12.83
C THR A 3 41.61 34.10 12.75
N GLU A 4 42.49 33.09 12.76
CA GLU A 4 42.15 31.66 12.63
C GLU A 4 41.05 31.22 13.63
N ASP A 5 40.97 31.85 14.80
CA ASP A 5 39.95 31.59 15.83
C ASP A 5 38.50 31.94 15.40
N GLU A 6 38.28 32.91 14.50
CA GLU A 6 36.94 33.26 14.00
C GLU A 6 36.41 32.23 12.98
N GLU A 7 37.30 31.57 12.21
CA GLU A 7 36.91 30.51 11.27
C GLU A 7 36.54 29.19 11.98
N PHE A 8 37.15 28.90 13.14
CA PHE A 8 36.81 27.72 13.96
C PHE A 8 35.45 27.86 14.66
N LEU A 9 35.11 29.05 15.17
CA LEU A 9 33.78 29.32 15.76
C LEU A 9 32.66 29.20 14.71
N ASP A 10 32.91 29.61 13.47
CA ASP A 10 31.98 29.47 12.33
C ASP A 10 31.81 28.00 11.90
N ALA A 11 32.85 27.16 12.07
CA ALA A 11 32.80 25.73 11.80
C ALA A 11 32.01 24.94 12.86
N GLU A 12 32.20 25.25 14.14
CA GLU A 12 31.39 24.65 15.24
C GLU A 12 29.92 25.07 15.14
N ALA A 13 29.64 26.33 14.80
CA ALA A 13 28.27 26.82 14.58
C ALA A 13 27.59 26.16 13.38
N ARG A 14 28.31 25.91 12.28
CA ARG A 14 27.79 25.17 11.12
C ARG A 14 27.56 23.68 11.42
N ALA A 15 28.46 23.04 12.16
CA ALA A 15 28.29 21.66 12.58
C ALA A 15 27.12 21.48 13.57
N ALA A 16 26.91 22.42 14.49
CA ALA A 16 25.76 22.43 15.38
C ALA A 16 24.43 22.64 14.61
N ALA A 17 24.43 23.52 13.60
CA ALA A 17 23.25 23.75 12.75
C ALA A 17 22.93 22.54 11.84
N GLU A 18 23.94 21.84 11.31
CA GLU A 18 23.74 20.59 10.57
C GLU A 18 23.23 19.46 11.48
N ALA A 19 23.75 19.34 12.71
CA ALA A 19 23.27 18.36 13.68
C ALA A 19 21.83 18.62 14.14
N GLU A 20 21.45 19.88 14.36
CA GLU A 20 20.06 20.25 14.63
C GLU A 20 19.13 20.01 13.43
N ALA A 21 19.61 20.27 12.21
CA ALA A 21 18.86 19.98 10.98
C ALA A 21 18.67 18.46 10.78
N GLU A 22 19.69 17.65 11.07
CA GLU A 22 19.61 16.19 11.01
C GLU A 22 18.69 15.64 12.11
N ALA A 23 18.75 16.17 13.33
CA ALA A 23 17.85 15.82 14.42
C ALA A 23 16.39 16.23 14.14
N ARG A 24 16.18 17.39 13.49
CA ARG A 24 14.85 17.84 13.05
C ARG A 24 14.31 16.95 11.92
N ALA A 25 15.15 16.59 10.95
CA ALA A 25 14.80 15.66 9.89
C ALA A 25 14.51 14.25 10.45
N ALA A 26 15.22 13.80 11.48
CA ALA A 26 14.93 12.55 12.18
C ALA A 26 13.57 12.60 12.90
N ARG A 27 13.29 13.69 13.63
CA ARG A 27 11.97 13.91 14.28
C ARG A 27 10.83 14.01 13.28
N GLU A 28 11.03 14.66 12.12
CA GLU A 28 10.02 14.72 11.05
C GLU A 28 9.80 13.36 10.39
N ARG A 29 10.85 12.52 10.26
CA ARG A 29 10.75 11.14 9.80
C ARG A 29 9.98 10.27 10.80
N GLU A 30 10.31 10.35 12.09
CA GLU A 30 9.57 9.65 13.15
C GLU A 30 8.10 10.09 13.21
N GLN A 31 7.84 11.40 13.11
CA GLN A 31 6.47 11.93 13.06
C GLN A 31 5.69 11.44 11.84
N HIS A 32 6.33 11.28 10.68
CA HIS A 32 5.70 10.69 9.50
C HIS A 32 5.41 9.19 9.68
N GLU A 33 6.31 8.45 10.32
CA GLU A 33 6.15 7.02 10.62
C GLU A 33 5.03 6.75 11.63
N ASP A 34 4.88 7.61 12.63
CA ASP A 34 3.81 7.53 13.64
C ASP A 34 2.41 7.78 13.06
N VAL A 35 2.30 8.69 12.08
CA VAL A 35 1.02 8.98 11.39
C VAL A 35 0.58 7.82 10.49
N GLU A 36 1.53 7.07 9.92
CA GLU A 36 1.22 5.85 9.17
C GLU A 36 0.80 4.67 10.07
N THR A 37 1.31 4.61 11.30
CA THR A 37 1.17 3.42 12.15
C THR A 37 -0.06 3.46 13.07
N ARG A 38 -0.57 4.65 13.46
CA ARG A 38 -1.78 4.73 14.31
C ARG A 38 -3.04 4.26 13.57
N PRO A 39 -3.90 3.41 14.17
CA PRO A 39 -5.22 3.10 13.61
C PRO A 39 -6.10 4.36 13.68
N ILE A 40 -6.78 4.71 12.58
CA ILE A 40 -7.35 6.07 12.42
C ILE A 40 -8.83 6.20 12.85
N ALA A 41 -9.54 5.14 13.22
CA ALA A 41 -10.97 5.30 13.58
C ALA A 41 -11.51 4.33 14.63
N ASP A 42 -12.10 4.90 15.69
CA ASP A 42 -13.22 4.32 16.46
C ASP A 42 -14.53 4.47 15.68
N ALA A 43 -14.55 4.13 14.39
CA ALA A 43 -15.81 4.11 13.65
C ALA A 43 -16.63 2.92 14.16
N ALA A 44 -17.71 3.22 14.89
CA ALA A 44 -18.74 2.26 15.20
C ALA A 44 -19.49 1.94 13.90
N ILE A 45 -19.10 0.87 13.21
CA ILE A 45 -19.92 0.37 12.11
C ILE A 45 -21.16 -0.25 12.74
N ASP A 46 -22.34 0.23 12.35
CA ASP A 46 -23.60 -0.49 12.55
C ASP A 46 -23.61 -1.73 11.64
N LEU A 47 -22.91 -2.76 12.11
CA LEU A 47 -22.76 -4.04 11.42
C LEU A 47 -24.04 -4.84 11.55
N ALA A 48 -24.99 -4.60 10.64
CA ALA A 48 -26.09 -5.53 10.46
C ALA A 48 -25.52 -6.91 10.09
N ALA A 49 -25.86 -7.96 10.85
CA ALA A 49 -25.28 -9.30 10.76
C ALA A 49 -25.43 -9.99 9.37
N GLY A 50 -26.23 -9.41 8.46
CA GLY A 50 -26.40 -9.86 7.08
C GLY A 50 -25.75 -8.98 6.00
N ALA A 51 -25.12 -7.86 6.37
CA ALA A 51 -24.56 -6.92 5.40
C ALA A 51 -23.40 -7.54 4.62
N ARG A 52 -23.45 -7.42 3.28
CA ARG A 52 -22.40 -7.91 2.37
C ARG A 52 -21.90 -6.74 1.56
N TYR A 53 -20.68 -6.30 1.84
CA TYR A 53 -20.06 -5.21 1.10
C TYR A 53 -19.25 -5.80 -0.04
N THR A 54 -19.65 -5.49 -1.26
CA THR A 54 -19.01 -6.04 -2.46
C THR A 54 -18.18 -5.00 -3.17
N ALA A 55 -16.98 -5.38 -3.58
CA ALA A 55 -16.13 -4.52 -4.39
C ALA A 55 -15.23 -5.32 -5.32
N THR A 56 -14.63 -4.61 -6.26
CA THR A 56 -13.69 -5.19 -7.22
C THR A 56 -12.36 -4.47 -7.17
N GLY A 57 -11.28 -5.24 -7.15
CA GLY A 57 -9.92 -4.76 -7.25
C GLY A 57 -9.24 -5.30 -8.50
N LYS A 58 -8.33 -4.52 -9.10
CA LYS A 58 -7.64 -4.90 -10.34
C LYS A 58 -6.19 -4.44 -10.32
N ARG A 59 -5.25 -5.33 -10.67
CA ARG A 59 -3.83 -4.98 -10.87
C ARG A 59 -3.26 -5.78 -12.03
N LYS A 60 -2.59 -5.10 -12.97
CA LYS A 60 -2.10 -5.70 -14.21
C LYS A 60 -3.26 -6.46 -14.91
N THR A 61 -3.20 -7.78 -14.96
CA THR A 61 -4.25 -8.67 -15.50
C THR A 61 -5.05 -9.39 -14.41
N ALA A 62 -4.71 -9.23 -13.13
CA ALA A 62 -5.41 -9.84 -12.01
C ALA A 62 -6.68 -9.05 -11.67
N VAL A 63 -7.78 -9.79 -11.48
CA VAL A 63 -9.07 -9.26 -11.05
C VAL A 63 -9.50 -9.98 -9.78
N ALA A 64 -9.78 -9.21 -8.74
CA ALA A 64 -10.27 -9.68 -7.45
C ALA A 64 -11.70 -9.19 -7.22
N ARG A 65 -12.63 -10.11 -7.00
CA ARG A 65 -13.99 -9.82 -6.55
C ARG A 65 -14.04 -10.13 -5.06
N VAL A 66 -14.27 -9.11 -4.24
CA VAL A 66 -14.19 -9.18 -2.78
C VAL A 66 -15.58 -8.96 -2.20
N ILE A 67 -15.90 -9.77 -1.21
CA ILE A 67 -17.08 -9.64 -0.37
C ILE A 67 -16.58 -9.55 1.06
N LEU A 68 -16.82 -8.41 1.71
CA LEU A 68 -16.62 -8.25 3.15
C LEU A 68 -17.93 -8.59 3.88
N LYS A 69 -17.79 -9.29 5.00
CA LYS A 69 -18.88 -9.61 5.92
C LYS A 69 -18.44 -9.27 7.35
N PRO A 70 -19.35 -8.78 8.22
CA PRO A 70 -19.08 -8.77 9.65
C PRO A 70 -18.76 -10.19 10.12
N GLY A 71 -17.67 -10.38 10.87
CA GLY A 71 -17.20 -11.70 11.27
C GLY A 71 -15.97 -11.67 12.17
N SER A 72 -15.18 -12.74 12.13
CA SER A 72 -14.09 -13.03 13.07
C SER A 72 -12.67 -12.79 12.51
N GLY A 73 -12.54 -12.15 11.35
CA GLY A 73 -11.24 -11.88 10.73
C GLY A 73 -10.74 -13.00 9.80
N THR A 74 -11.64 -13.87 9.33
CA THR A 74 -11.28 -15.02 8.49
C THR A 74 -11.10 -14.62 7.02
N TYR A 75 -10.03 -15.11 6.39
CA TYR A 75 -9.74 -14.90 4.97
C TYR A 75 -9.97 -16.18 4.17
N ALA A 76 -10.95 -16.15 3.28
CA ALA A 76 -11.23 -17.23 2.33
C ALA A 76 -10.97 -16.75 0.89
N ILE A 77 -9.95 -17.29 0.24
CA ILE A 77 -9.53 -16.94 -1.12
C ILE A 77 -9.73 -18.14 -2.02
N ASN A 78 -10.65 -18.06 -2.98
CA ASN A 78 -10.98 -19.15 -3.89
C ASN A 78 -11.32 -20.50 -3.19
N GLY A 79 -11.75 -20.47 -1.93
CA GLY A 79 -12.04 -21.66 -1.12
C GLY A 79 -10.87 -22.15 -0.27
N GLU A 80 -9.69 -21.53 -0.37
CA GLU A 80 -8.50 -21.84 0.43
C GLU A 80 -8.21 -20.75 1.46
N PRO A 81 -7.53 -21.06 2.58
CA PRO A 81 -7.09 -20.06 3.54
C PRO A 81 -5.95 -19.19 2.97
N LEU A 82 -5.79 -18.00 3.56
CA LEU A 82 -4.77 -17.01 3.17
C LEU A 82 -3.34 -17.59 3.10
N GLU A 83 -3.01 -18.46 4.05
CA GLU A 83 -1.67 -19.03 4.19
C GLU A 83 -1.35 -20.06 3.10
N GLY A 84 -2.36 -20.82 2.67
CA GLY A 84 -2.24 -21.80 1.59
C GLY A 84 -2.10 -21.14 0.22
N TYR A 85 -2.94 -20.12 -0.05
CA TYR A 85 -2.93 -19.46 -1.36
C TYR A 85 -1.72 -18.52 -1.55
N PHE A 86 -1.30 -17.82 -0.50
CA PHE A 86 -0.15 -16.92 -0.53
C PHE A 86 0.96 -17.45 0.39
N PRO A 87 1.97 -18.17 -0.15
CA PRO A 87 3.03 -18.74 0.69
C PRO A 87 3.97 -17.69 1.28
N ARG A 88 4.07 -16.50 0.67
CA ARG A 88 4.98 -15.43 1.10
C ARG A 88 4.30 -14.51 2.10
N GLU A 89 4.90 -14.34 3.27
CA GLU A 89 4.41 -13.45 4.33
C GLU A 89 4.30 -11.99 3.88
N THR A 90 5.25 -11.50 3.06
CA THR A 90 5.22 -10.14 2.52
C THR A 90 3.92 -9.84 1.77
N LEU A 91 3.38 -10.81 1.02
CA LEU A 91 2.12 -10.66 0.31
C LEU A 91 0.92 -10.67 1.27
N ARG A 92 0.98 -11.47 2.34
CA ARG A 92 -0.07 -11.51 3.38
C ARG A 92 -0.16 -10.16 4.10
N ARG A 93 0.99 -9.55 4.42
CA ARG A 93 1.05 -8.22 5.05
C ARG A 93 0.43 -7.13 4.18
N VAL A 94 0.70 -7.15 2.87
CA VAL A 94 0.10 -6.22 1.90
C VAL A 94 -1.43 -6.35 1.87
N ILE A 95 -1.97 -7.55 2.04
CA ILE A 95 -3.42 -7.79 2.04
C ILE A 95 -4.09 -7.27 3.32
N ARG A 96 -3.40 -7.39 4.48
CA ARG A 96 -3.92 -6.97 5.80
C ARG A 96 -3.85 -5.46 6.06
N GLN A 97 -2.86 -4.77 5.48
CA GLN A 97 -2.67 -3.31 5.57
C GLN A 97 -3.94 -2.43 5.62
N PRO A 98 -4.93 -2.58 4.71
CA PRO A 98 -6.12 -1.72 4.72
C PRO A 98 -7.05 -1.99 5.90
N LEU A 99 -7.10 -3.22 6.43
CA LEU A 99 -7.91 -3.57 7.60
C LEU A 99 -7.19 -3.16 8.88
N ASP A 100 -5.87 -3.38 8.95
CA ASP A 100 -5.02 -2.96 10.06
C ASP A 100 -5.07 -1.43 10.25
N SER A 101 -5.07 -0.68 9.13
CA SER A 101 -5.13 0.79 9.15
C SER A 101 -6.41 1.36 9.78
N VAL A 102 -7.50 0.60 9.72
CA VAL A 102 -8.81 1.01 10.24
C VAL A 102 -9.15 0.29 11.55
N GLY A 103 -8.37 -0.71 11.96
CA GLY A 103 -8.63 -1.50 13.17
C GLY A 103 -9.81 -2.47 13.05
N TYR A 104 -10.13 -2.92 11.84
CA TYR A 104 -11.21 -3.91 11.57
C TYR A 104 -10.69 -5.30 11.22
N ASP A 105 -9.44 -5.60 11.54
CA ASP A 105 -8.80 -6.88 11.27
C ASP A 105 -9.55 -8.06 11.91
N THR A 106 -10.05 -7.87 13.13
CA THR A 106 -10.79 -8.89 13.91
C THR A 106 -12.31 -8.89 13.67
N ARG A 107 -12.85 -7.83 13.07
CA ARG A 107 -14.32 -7.62 12.96
C ARG A 107 -14.90 -8.01 11.60
N MET A 108 -14.06 -8.27 10.60
CA MET A 108 -14.49 -8.47 9.22
C MET A 108 -13.89 -9.73 8.61
N ASP A 109 -14.75 -10.58 8.04
CA ASP A 109 -14.34 -11.68 7.21
C ASP A 109 -14.20 -11.25 5.75
N VAL A 110 -13.14 -11.74 5.10
CA VAL A 110 -12.84 -11.45 3.69
C VAL A 110 -13.07 -12.71 2.86
N VAL A 111 -14.05 -12.67 1.96
CA VAL A 111 -14.26 -13.71 0.96
C VAL A 111 -13.91 -13.15 -0.41
N ALA A 112 -12.92 -13.74 -1.07
CA ALA A 112 -12.45 -13.27 -2.37
C ALA A 112 -12.47 -14.37 -3.43
N ARG A 113 -12.94 -14.02 -4.63
CA ARG A 113 -12.72 -14.80 -5.85
C ARG A 113 -11.80 -14.04 -6.78
N MET A 114 -10.69 -14.66 -7.17
CA MET A 114 -9.64 -14.01 -7.95
C MET A 114 -9.21 -14.88 -9.13
N HIS A 115 -8.94 -14.22 -10.26
CA HIS A 115 -8.41 -14.86 -11.47
C HIS A 115 -7.46 -13.92 -12.21
N GLY A 116 -6.61 -14.51 -13.04
CA GLY A 116 -5.63 -13.79 -13.87
C GLY A 116 -4.41 -13.30 -13.11
N GLY A 117 -3.39 -12.89 -13.87
CA GLY A 117 -2.12 -12.40 -13.33
C GLY A 117 -1.29 -13.48 -12.64
N GLY A 118 -0.46 -13.06 -11.70
CA GLY A 118 0.28 -13.96 -10.80
C GLY A 118 0.12 -13.50 -9.34
N VAL A 119 0.64 -14.28 -8.40
CA VAL A 119 0.39 -14.12 -6.95
C VAL A 119 0.60 -12.69 -6.43
N ALA A 120 1.68 -12.01 -6.84
CA ALA A 120 1.94 -10.64 -6.39
C ALA A 120 0.89 -9.64 -6.91
N ALA A 121 0.47 -9.78 -8.17
CA ALA A 121 -0.56 -8.92 -8.74
C ALA A 121 -1.94 -9.20 -8.11
N GLN A 122 -2.22 -10.46 -7.77
CA GLN A 122 -3.45 -10.85 -7.09
C GLN A 122 -3.52 -10.28 -5.67
N ALA A 123 -2.43 -10.31 -4.92
CA ALA A 123 -2.37 -9.71 -3.57
C ALA A 123 -2.67 -8.20 -3.59
N GLU A 124 -2.06 -7.46 -4.52
CA GLU A 124 -2.33 -6.02 -4.66
C GLU A 124 -3.74 -5.72 -5.18
N ALA A 125 -4.27 -6.57 -6.08
CA ALA A 125 -5.66 -6.47 -6.52
C ALA A 125 -6.62 -6.70 -5.35
N LEU A 126 -6.32 -7.68 -4.48
CA LEU A 126 -7.10 -7.97 -3.29
C LEU A 126 -7.08 -6.80 -2.30
N ARG A 127 -5.89 -6.24 -2.01
CA ARG A 127 -5.73 -5.02 -1.19
C ARG A 127 -6.62 -3.88 -1.67
N HIS A 128 -6.58 -3.61 -2.98
CA HIS A 128 -7.40 -2.56 -3.58
C HIS A 128 -8.90 -2.88 -3.49
N GLY A 129 -9.28 -4.15 -3.64
CA GLY A 129 -10.66 -4.62 -3.49
C GLY A 129 -11.20 -4.45 -2.07
N ILE A 130 -10.43 -4.84 -1.05
CA ILE A 130 -10.78 -4.68 0.37
C ILE A 130 -10.99 -3.20 0.69
N SER A 131 -10.07 -2.34 0.25
CA SER A 131 -10.15 -0.89 0.49
C SER A 131 -11.41 -0.26 -0.11
N ARG A 132 -11.83 -0.74 -1.29
CA ARG A 132 -13.09 -0.28 -1.91
C ARG A 132 -14.32 -0.83 -1.20
N ALA A 133 -14.27 -2.06 -0.69
CA ALA A 133 -15.37 -2.63 0.08
C ALA A 133 -15.55 -1.91 1.43
N LEU A 134 -14.46 -1.49 2.07
CA LEU A 134 -14.49 -0.68 3.29
C LEU A 134 -15.18 0.67 3.08
N ILE A 135 -15.00 1.33 1.92
CA ILE A 135 -15.73 2.57 1.59
C ILE A 135 -17.24 2.33 1.44
N VAL A 136 -17.64 1.17 0.93
CA VAL A 136 -19.07 0.83 0.81
C VAL A 136 -19.66 0.58 2.20
N ALA A 137 -18.88 0.05 3.13
CA ALA A 137 -19.28 -0.12 4.52
C ALA A 137 -19.37 1.22 5.27
N ASP A 138 -18.33 2.06 5.15
CA ASP A 138 -18.31 3.40 5.72
C ASP A 138 -17.71 4.43 4.74
N PRO A 139 -18.53 5.34 4.21
CA PRO A 139 -18.06 6.41 3.34
C PRO A 139 -17.07 7.39 3.99
N HIS A 140 -17.05 7.52 5.32
CA HIS A 140 -16.21 8.49 6.04
C HIS A 140 -14.72 8.13 5.96
N LEU A 141 -14.40 6.83 5.89
CA LEU A 141 -13.03 6.31 5.78
C LEU A 141 -12.31 6.69 4.47
N ARG A 142 -13.06 7.21 3.48
CA ARG A 142 -12.50 7.52 2.16
C ARG A 142 -11.35 8.52 2.24
N GLY A 143 -11.45 9.54 3.10
CA GLY A 143 -10.42 10.58 3.22
C GLY A 143 -9.07 9.99 3.63
N GLU A 144 -9.09 9.10 4.61
CA GLU A 144 -7.90 8.48 5.19
C GLU A 144 -7.30 7.40 4.30
N LEU A 145 -8.15 6.51 3.78
CA LEU A 145 -7.71 5.48 2.84
C LEU A 145 -7.11 6.09 1.56
N LYS A 146 -7.56 7.30 1.18
CA LYS A 146 -6.95 8.07 0.08
C LYS A 146 -5.59 8.63 0.48
N ARG A 147 -5.45 9.22 1.68
CA ARG A 147 -4.17 9.75 2.19
C ARG A 147 -3.10 8.65 2.26
N ARG A 148 -3.47 7.45 2.72
CA ARG A 148 -2.58 6.26 2.77
C ARG A 148 -2.37 5.57 1.42
N GLY A 149 -3.01 6.03 0.34
CA GLY A 149 -2.77 5.51 -1.02
C GLY A 149 -3.43 4.17 -1.36
N PHE A 150 -4.33 3.63 -0.53
CA PHE A 150 -4.97 2.33 -0.78
C PHE A 150 -6.03 2.34 -1.89
N LEU A 151 -6.58 3.53 -2.18
CA LEU A 151 -7.61 3.71 -3.22
C LEU A 151 -7.04 3.91 -4.62
N THR A 152 -5.76 4.23 -4.74
CA THR A 152 -5.15 4.44 -6.05
C THR A 152 -4.82 3.09 -6.66
N ARG A 153 -5.51 2.76 -7.76
CA ARG A 153 -5.11 1.61 -8.58
C ARG A 153 -3.80 1.95 -9.27
N ASP A 154 -2.78 1.11 -9.10
CA ASP A 154 -1.54 1.26 -9.87
C ASP A 154 -1.79 0.88 -11.35
N PRO A 155 -1.67 1.84 -12.28
CA PRO A 155 -2.02 1.65 -13.68
C PRO A 155 -0.91 0.95 -14.49
N ARG A 156 0.27 0.73 -13.90
CA ARG A 156 1.45 0.22 -14.63
C ARG A 156 1.20 -1.17 -15.19
N VAL A 157 1.31 -1.29 -16.51
CA VAL A 157 1.19 -2.52 -17.29
C VAL A 157 2.41 -2.71 -18.19
N LYS A 158 2.71 -3.95 -18.56
CA LYS A 158 3.85 -4.26 -19.42
C LYS A 158 3.61 -3.64 -20.80
N GLU A 159 4.53 -2.79 -21.24
CA GLU A 159 4.52 -2.25 -22.60
C GLU A 159 4.65 -3.39 -23.62
N ARG A 160 3.90 -3.27 -24.74
CA ARG A 160 4.00 -4.22 -25.85
C ARG A 160 5.39 -4.19 -26.49
N LYS A 161 5.79 -5.30 -27.12
CA LYS A 161 6.96 -5.32 -28.00
C LYS A 161 6.68 -4.46 -29.23
N LYS A 162 7.55 -3.49 -29.53
CA LYS A 162 7.48 -2.69 -30.76
C LYS A 162 8.23 -3.41 -31.89
N ALA A 163 7.77 -3.23 -33.13
CA ALA A 163 8.44 -3.78 -34.31
C ALA A 163 9.89 -3.24 -34.42
N GLY A 164 10.82 -4.07 -34.91
CA GLY A 164 12.24 -3.74 -34.99
C GLY A 164 13.01 -3.74 -33.65
N LEU A 165 12.35 -3.92 -32.52
CA LEU A 165 12.98 -4.01 -31.20
C LEU A 165 13.01 -5.45 -30.66
N LYS A 166 14.04 -5.78 -29.86
CA LYS A 166 14.16 -7.10 -29.20
C LYS A 166 13.15 -7.25 -28.05
N LYS A 167 12.82 -6.16 -27.35
CA LYS A 167 11.79 -6.05 -26.29
C LYS A 167 11.04 -4.72 -26.44
N ALA A 168 10.28 -4.27 -25.43
CA ALA A 168 9.53 -3.01 -25.48
C ALA A 168 10.40 -1.79 -25.88
N ARG A 169 11.63 -1.70 -25.37
CA ARG A 169 12.57 -0.59 -25.62
C ARG A 169 13.98 -1.03 -26.05
N LYS A 170 14.32 -2.31 -25.94
CA LYS A 170 15.66 -2.83 -26.24
C LYS A 170 15.91 -2.83 -27.75
N ARG A 171 16.75 -1.89 -28.21
CA ARG A 171 17.19 -1.79 -29.61
C ARG A 171 18.32 -2.81 -29.89
N PRO A 172 18.44 -3.34 -31.12
CA PRO A 172 19.68 -3.94 -31.57
C PRO A 172 20.80 -2.89 -31.61
N GLN A 173 22.07 -3.34 -31.58
CA GLN A 173 23.21 -2.44 -31.75
C GLN A 173 23.17 -1.83 -33.16
N PHE A 174 23.32 -0.51 -33.25
CA PHE A 174 23.35 0.22 -34.52
C PHE A 174 24.80 0.52 -34.89
N SER A 175 25.16 0.31 -36.17
CA SER A 175 26.46 0.69 -36.72
C SER A 175 26.27 1.92 -37.62
N LYS A 176 26.92 3.03 -37.28
CA LYS A 176 27.03 4.22 -38.15
C LYS A 176 28.25 4.00 -39.04
N ARG A 177 28.03 3.90 -40.35
CA ARG A 177 29.07 3.93 -41.38
C ARG A 177 28.72 5.04 -42.36
#